data_AF-C7J3V1-F1
#
_entry.id   AF-C7J3V1-F1
#
_cell.length_a   1.000
_cell.length_b   1.000
_cell.length_c   1.000
_cell.angle_alpha   90.00
_cell.angle_beta   90.00
_cell.angle_gamma   90.00
#
_symmetry.space_group_name_H-M   'P 1'
#
loop_
_entity.id
_entity.type
_entity.pdbx_description
1 polymer ?
#
loop_
_entity_poly.entity_id
_entity_poly.type
_entity_poly.pdbx_seq_one_letter_code
_entity_poly.pdbx_strand_id
1 'polypeptide(L)'
;NDCNICSCSEGTLRFKVSRYGEGYFIGCDRHPKCKYIARTLSDDDDETEASDETQRTFTPRLLGALPDSDEKVFLKQGPYGHYVQVGEDRKGVSPKRAPLSEVKDIDSITLKDAIELLQYPKILGKHPDDDLPVLITHSKAGFSIRHRRTLASLPKSADPKKITLERALKLLTGKNVRMFGRPKGKTKKEAEPLEWH
;
A
#
# COMPACT_ATOMS: atom_id res chain seq x y z
N ASN A 1 -13.38 19.16 -46.22
CA ASN A 1 -12.64 17.94 -45.81
C ASN A 1 -12.96 17.65 -44.35
N ASP A 2 -14.14 17.06 -44.13
CA ASP A 2 -14.73 16.85 -42.82
C ASP A 2 -14.16 15.60 -42.15
N CYS A 3 -13.25 15.79 -41.21
CA CYS A 3 -12.62 14.74 -40.40
C CYS A 3 -13.56 14.25 -39.27
N ASN A 4 -14.83 13.97 -39.59
CA ASN A 4 -15.87 13.52 -38.65
C ASN A 4 -16.49 12.16 -39.01
N ILE A 5 -15.89 11.46 -39.98
CA ILE A 5 -16.39 10.18 -40.49
C ILE A 5 -15.86 9.04 -39.62
N CYS A 6 -16.77 8.43 -38.86
CA CYS A 6 -16.56 7.17 -38.17
C CYS A 6 -16.37 6.01 -39.17
N SER A 7 -15.65 4.94 -38.80
CA SER A 7 -15.45 3.74 -39.66
C SER A 7 -16.74 3.06 -40.17
N CYS A 8 -17.91 3.40 -39.61
CA CYS A 8 -19.20 2.88 -40.07
C CYS A 8 -19.95 3.79 -41.06
N SER A 9 -19.41 4.96 -41.43
CA SER A 9 -19.95 5.97 -42.36
C SER A 9 -21.37 6.50 -42.10
N GLU A 10 -22.13 5.90 -41.18
CA GLU A 10 -23.49 6.26 -40.80
C GLU A 10 -23.61 6.78 -39.35
N GLY A 11 -22.49 6.78 -38.60
CA GLY A 11 -22.44 7.19 -37.20
C GLY A 11 -21.62 8.47 -37.02
N THR A 12 -22.03 9.32 -36.08
CA THR A 12 -21.36 10.59 -35.80
C THR A 12 -20.50 10.47 -34.54
N LEU A 13 -19.31 11.06 -34.58
CA LEU A 13 -18.40 11.11 -33.44
C LEU A 13 -18.90 12.08 -32.38
N ARG A 14 -18.92 11.64 -31.12
CA ARG A 14 -19.33 12.44 -29.96
C ARG A 14 -18.31 12.31 -28.84
N PHE A 15 -18.09 13.39 -28.09
CA PHE A 15 -17.36 13.36 -26.83
C PHE A 15 -18.15 12.55 -25.79
N LYS A 16 -17.50 11.55 -25.20
CA LYS A 16 -18.04 10.67 -24.16
C LYS A 16 -17.09 10.65 -22.97
N VAL A 17 -17.67 10.51 -21.78
CA VAL A 17 -16.93 10.34 -20.53
C VAL A 17 -16.66 8.86 -20.33
N SER A 18 -15.44 8.50 -19.89
CA SER A 18 -15.10 7.14 -19.54
C SER A 18 -16.02 6.59 -18.46
N ARG A 19 -16.42 5.32 -18.59
CA ARG A 19 -17.20 4.58 -17.57
C ARG A 19 -16.53 4.54 -16.20
N TYR A 20 -15.22 4.76 -16.15
CA TYR A 20 -14.42 4.76 -14.93
C TYR A 20 -14.29 6.17 -14.32
N GLY A 21 -14.94 7.19 -14.89
CA GLY A 21 -14.91 8.57 -14.41
C GLY A 21 -13.61 9.33 -14.71
N GLU A 22 -12.59 8.65 -15.22
CA GLU A 22 -11.31 9.24 -15.61
C GLU A 22 -11.18 9.29 -17.13
N GLY A 23 -11.14 10.51 -17.67
CA GLY A 23 -10.86 10.78 -19.09
C GLY A 23 -12.09 10.98 -19.98
N TYR A 24 -11.89 11.80 -21.01
CA TYR A 24 -12.83 12.05 -22.09
C TYR A 24 -12.30 11.42 -23.37
N PHE A 25 -13.17 10.82 -24.18
CA PHE A 25 -12.79 10.26 -25.47
C PHE A 25 -13.84 10.59 -26.53
N ILE A 26 -13.41 10.69 -27.79
CA ILE A 26 -14.31 10.91 -28.92
C ILE A 26 -14.67 9.54 -29.50
N GLY A 27 -15.92 9.13 -29.37
CA GLY A 27 -16.40 7.81 -29.81
C GLY A 27 -17.66 7.88 -30.66
N CYS A 28 -17.90 6.82 -31.44
CA CYS A 28 -19.13 6.69 -32.23
C CYS A 28 -20.37 6.63 -31.33
N ASP A 29 -21.44 7.30 -31.73
CA ASP A 29 -22.74 7.30 -31.05
C ASP A 29 -23.43 5.92 -31.10
N ARG A 30 -23.27 5.15 -32.19
CA ARG A 30 -23.84 3.81 -32.38
C ARG A 30 -23.17 2.68 -31.59
N HIS A 31 -22.45 2.99 -30.52
CA HIS A 31 -22.01 1.98 -29.57
C HIS A 31 -23.23 1.26 -28.95
N PRO A 32 -23.27 -0.08 -28.88
CA PRO A 32 -22.18 -1.05 -29.02
C PRO A 32 -21.96 -1.63 -30.44
N LYS A 33 -22.81 -1.28 -31.41
CA LYS A 33 -22.72 -1.80 -32.79
C LYS A 33 -21.49 -1.27 -33.54
N CYS A 34 -21.04 -0.06 -33.22
CA CYS A 34 -19.76 0.48 -33.66
C CYS A 34 -18.88 0.83 -32.46
N LYS A 35 -17.66 0.28 -32.40
CA LYS A 35 -16.69 0.46 -31.30
C LYS A 35 -15.56 1.44 -31.65
N TYR A 36 -15.72 2.23 -32.71
CA TYR A 36 -14.71 3.19 -33.13
C TYR A 36 -14.53 4.32 -32.11
N ILE A 37 -13.27 4.59 -31.76
CA ILE A 37 -12.80 5.68 -30.91
C ILE A 37 -11.75 6.45 -31.71
N ALA A 38 -11.95 7.75 -31.91
CA ALA A 38 -10.99 8.58 -32.61
C ALA A 38 -9.77 8.84 -31.70
N ARG A 39 -8.57 8.79 -32.29
CA ARG A 39 -7.36 9.27 -31.61
C ARG A 39 -7.50 10.77 -31.39
N THR A 40 -7.40 11.21 -30.15
CA THR A 40 -7.32 12.62 -29.78
C THR A 40 -6.01 13.20 -30.30
N LEU A 41 -6.04 14.42 -30.83
CA LEU A 41 -4.87 15.26 -31.16
C LEU A 41 -4.19 15.79 -29.88
N SER A 42 -3.99 14.92 -28.92
CA SER A 42 -3.28 15.20 -27.65
C SER A 42 -2.09 14.24 -27.46
N ASP A 43 -1.76 13.51 -28.52
CA ASP A 43 -0.52 12.74 -28.69
C ASP A 43 0.31 13.40 -29.81
N ASP A 44 0.40 14.74 -29.80
CA ASP A 44 1.43 15.46 -30.54
C ASP A 44 2.55 15.80 -29.53
N ASP A 45 3.63 15.04 -29.68
CA ASP A 45 5.02 15.36 -29.35
C ASP A 45 5.34 15.77 -27.91
N ASP A 46 5.52 14.76 -27.06
CA ASP A 46 6.67 14.77 -26.16
C ASP A 46 7.82 14.04 -26.87
N GLU A 47 8.43 14.69 -27.87
CA GLU A 47 9.84 14.46 -28.19
C GLU A 47 10.67 14.98 -27.00
N THR A 48 10.62 14.25 -25.89
CA THR A 48 11.70 14.27 -24.92
C THR A 48 12.76 13.30 -25.41
N GLU A 49 13.77 13.90 -26.05
CA GLU A 49 15.17 13.49 -26.02
C GLU A 49 15.42 12.34 -25.02
N ALA A 50 15.88 11.23 -25.58
CA ALA A 50 16.21 10.01 -24.87
C ALA A 50 17.27 10.26 -23.79
N SER A 51 16.82 10.49 -22.57
CA SER A 51 17.64 10.38 -21.37
C SER A 51 16.85 9.77 -20.21
N ASP A 52 16.26 8.58 -20.38
CA ASP A 52 15.89 7.76 -19.21
C ASP A 52 15.59 6.28 -19.55
N GLU A 53 16.60 5.53 -20.00
CA GLU A 53 16.51 4.06 -20.12
C GLU A 53 16.52 3.32 -18.75
N THR A 54 16.50 4.03 -17.63
CA THR A 54 16.70 3.41 -16.30
C THR A 54 15.40 2.95 -15.62
N GLN A 55 14.23 3.19 -16.22
CA GLN A 55 12.95 2.94 -15.55
C GLN A 55 12.30 1.62 -16.00
N ARG A 56 12.32 0.62 -15.10
CA ARG A 56 11.34 -0.49 -14.90
C ARG A 56 11.80 -1.95 -15.04
N THR A 57 13.10 -2.24 -15.01
CA THR A 57 13.53 -3.66 -14.94
C THR A 57 14.42 -3.93 -13.73
N PHE A 58 13.91 -3.65 -12.52
CA PHE A 58 14.55 -4.22 -11.34
C PHE A 58 14.35 -5.73 -11.37
N THR A 59 15.43 -6.46 -11.61
CA THR A 59 15.42 -7.92 -11.64
C THR A 59 15.29 -8.45 -10.22
N PRO A 60 14.33 -9.35 -9.93
CA PRO A 60 14.23 -9.96 -8.62
C PRO A 60 15.54 -10.65 -8.24
N ARG A 61 16.19 -10.19 -7.17
CA ARG A 61 17.46 -10.75 -6.69
C ARG A 61 17.19 -11.78 -5.59
N LEU A 62 17.72 -12.98 -5.75
CA LEU A 62 17.70 -14.00 -4.69
C LEU A 62 18.74 -13.64 -3.63
N LEU A 63 18.31 -13.46 -2.38
CA LEU A 63 19.21 -13.17 -1.25
C LEU A 63 19.70 -14.45 -0.56
N GLY A 64 18.90 -15.53 -0.59
CA GLY A 64 19.21 -16.81 0.03
C GLY A 64 17.95 -17.58 0.44
N ALA A 65 18.07 -18.50 1.39
CA ALA A 65 16.97 -19.26 1.97
C ALA A 65 16.89 -19.05 3.49
N LEU A 66 15.68 -19.14 4.05
CA LEU A 66 15.48 -19.06 5.50
C LEU A 66 16.03 -20.31 6.19
N PRO A 67 16.79 -20.17 7.30
CA PRO A 67 17.34 -21.33 8.00
C PRO A 67 16.25 -22.22 8.64
N ASP A 68 15.10 -21.65 8.99
CA ASP A 68 14.03 -22.37 9.70
C ASP A 68 13.08 -23.12 8.75
N SER A 69 12.83 -22.58 7.54
CA SER A 69 11.80 -23.09 6.62
C SER A 69 12.33 -23.52 5.24
N ASP A 70 13.61 -23.30 4.95
CA ASP A 70 14.24 -23.48 3.62
C ASP A 70 13.53 -22.70 2.49
N GLU A 71 12.73 -21.69 2.84
CA GLU A 71 12.03 -20.85 1.87
C GLU A 71 12.97 -19.78 1.32
N LYS A 72 12.99 -19.65 -0.02
CA LYS A 72 13.79 -18.64 -0.72
C LYS A 72 13.35 -17.22 -0.37
N VAL A 73 14.30 -16.33 -0.12
CA VAL A 73 14.07 -14.90 0.16
C VAL A 73 14.49 -14.07 -1.06
N PHE A 74 13.56 -13.31 -1.60
CA PHE A 74 13.75 -12.47 -2.78
C PHE A 74 13.70 -10.99 -2.42
N LEU A 75 14.58 -10.21 -3.03
CA LEU A 75 14.51 -8.76 -3.10
C LEU A 75 13.78 -8.37 -4.40
N LYS A 76 12.68 -7.62 -4.27
CA LYS A 76 11.80 -7.21 -5.38
C LYS A 76 11.50 -5.71 -5.31
N GLN A 77 11.12 -5.13 -6.43
CA GLN A 77 10.61 -3.75 -6.53
C GLN A 77 9.11 -3.76 -6.78
N GLY A 78 8.37 -2.86 -6.15
CA GLY A 78 6.93 -2.68 -6.34
C GLY A 78 6.51 -1.22 -6.28
N PRO A 79 5.21 -0.91 -6.40
CA PRO A 79 4.70 0.46 -6.44
C PRO A 79 4.99 1.27 -5.17
N TYR A 80 5.22 0.58 -4.04
CA TYR A 80 5.51 1.20 -2.75
C TYR A 80 7.01 1.23 -2.40
N GLY A 81 7.88 0.83 -3.35
CA GLY A 81 9.34 0.76 -3.17
C GLY A 81 9.85 -0.69 -3.15
N HIS A 82 11.11 -0.84 -2.74
CA HIS A 82 11.77 -2.14 -2.61
C HIS A 82 11.26 -2.89 -1.38
N TYR A 83 11.11 -4.21 -1.51
CA TYR A 83 10.65 -5.09 -0.46
C TYR A 83 11.32 -6.44 -0.57
N VAL A 84 11.40 -7.13 0.58
CA VAL A 84 11.80 -8.53 0.64
C VAL A 84 10.55 -9.40 0.74
N GLN A 85 10.59 -10.54 0.07
CA GLN A 85 9.51 -11.52 0.03
C GLN A 85 10.06 -12.91 0.35
N VAL A 86 9.33 -13.64 1.20
CA VAL A 86 9.55 -15.07 1.45
C VAL A 86 8.75 -15.88 0.46
N GLY A 87 9.42 -16.80 -0.23
CA GLY A 87 8.84 -17.66 -1.23
C GLY A 87 8.48 -16.96 -2.54
N GLU A 88 8.09 -17.77 -3.50
CA GLU A 88 7.60 -17.33 -4.81
C GLU A 88 6.11 -16.97 -4.74
N ASP A 89 5.64 -16.16 -5.68
CA ASP A 89 4.23 -15.82 -5.77
C ASP A 89 3.44 -17.03 -6.28
N ARG A 90 2.64 -17.65 -5.41
CA ARG A 90 1.79 -18.80 -5.73
C ARG A 90 0.31 -18.41 -5.65
N LYS A 91 -0.50 -18.95 -6.57
CA LYS A 91 -1.96 -18.71 -6.56
C LYS A 91 -2.55 -19.22 -5.25
N GLY A 92 -3.25 -18.34 -4.52
CA GLY A 92 -3.95 -18.68 -3.28
C GLY A 92 -3.13 -18.54 -1.99
N VAL A 93 -1.83 -18.25 -2.06
CA VAL A 93 -0.98 -18.04 -0.88
C VAL A 93 -0.45 -16.61 -0.89
N SER A 94 -0.68 -15.87 0.19
CA SER A 94 -0.08 -14.53 0.36
C SER A 94 1.30 -14.70 0.99
N PRO A 95 2.39 -14.45 0.25
CA PRO A 95 3.73 -14.60 0.81
C PRO A 95 4.02 -13.53 1.86
N LYS A 96 4.88 -13.84 2.82
CA LYS A 96 5.33 -12.87 3.81
C LYS A 96 6.22 -11.82 3.14
N ARG A 97 5.94 -10.54 3.38
CA ARG A 97 6.66 -9.42 2.79
C ARG A 97 7.09 -8.42 3.85
N ALA A 98 8.23 -7.78 3.66
CA ALA A 98 8.65 -6.64 4.48
C ALA A 98 9.22 -5.53 3.58
N PRO A 99 8.83 -4.26 3.81
CA PRO A 99 9.38 -3.12 3.06
C PRO A 99 10.81 -2.83 3.51
N LEU A 100 11.60 -2.20 2.64
CA LEU A 100 13.00 -1.81 2.89
C LEU A 100 13.17 -0.30 3.11
N SER A 101 12.15 0.37 3.62
CA SER A 101 12.07 1.84 3.62
C SER A 101 13.14 2.58 4.43
N GLU A 102 13.82 1.90 5.37
CA GLU A 102 14.91 2.48 6.16
C GLU A 102 16.30 2.27 5.54
N VAL A 103 16.42 1.36 4.56
CA VAL A 103 17.69 1.03 3.93
C VAL A 103 17.94 2.00 2.77
N LYS A 104 19.07 2.72 2.83
CA LYS A 104 19.48 3.65 1.77
C LYS A 104 20.11 2.91 0.58
N ASP A 105 20.96 1.94 0.88
CA ASP A 105 21.70 1.16 -0.11
C ASP A 105 21.02 -0.20 -0.34
N ILE A 106 20.26 -0.31 -1.42
CA ILE A 106 19.45 -1.51 -1.69
C ILE A 106 20.34 -2.71 -2.09
N ASP A 107 21.45 -2.46 -2.77
CA ASP A 107 22.32 -3.51 -3.29
C ASP A 107 23.20 -4.18 -2.24
N SER A 108 23.45 -3.51 -1.12
CA SER A 108 24.26 -4.02 -0.01
C SER A 108 23.47 -4.90 0.96
N ILE A 109 22.16 -5.04 0.76
CA ILE A 109 21.29 -5.82 1.64
C ILE A 109 21.70 -7.29 1.67
N THR A 110 21.84 -7.80 2.88
CA THR A 110 22.16 -9.20 3.13
C THR A 110 20.92 -10.01 3.51
N LEU A 111 21.04 -11.34 3.43
CA LEU A 111 20.00 -12.25 3.92
C LEU A 111 19.66 -12.00 5.39
N LYS A 112 20.67 -11.67 6.22
CA LYS A 112 20.47 -11.42 7.65
C LYS A 112 19.55 -10.22 7.88
N ASP A 113 19.78 -9.12 7.16
CA ASP A 113 18.94 -7.92 7.26
C ASP A 113 17.50 -8.20 6.80
N ALA A 114 17.35 -8.99 5.72
CA ALA A 114 16.04 -9.40 5.24
C ALA A 114 15.28 -10.23 6.28
N ILE A 115 15.96 -11.18 6.95
CA ILE A 115 15.37 -11.99 8.02
C ILE A 115 14.89 -11.10 9.16
N GLU A 116 15.68 -10.10 9.57
CA GLU A 116 15.30 -9.18 10.63
C GLU A 116 14.03 -8.39 10.30
N LEU A 117 13.90 -7.88 9.08
CA LEU A 117 12.72 -7.13 8.64
C LEU A 117 11.49 -8.03 8.49
N LEU A 118 11.69 -9.28 8.07
CA LEU A 118 10.63 -10.29 7.93
C LEU A 118 10.08 -10.77 9.27
N GLN A 119 10.70 -10.48 10.41
CA GLN A 119 10.13 -10.81 11.73
C GLN A 119 8.88 -9.99 12.07
N TYR A 120 8.71 -8.81 11.44
CA TYR A 120 7.58 -7.93 11.70
C TYR A 120 6.36 -8.33 10.85
N PRO A 121 5.12 -8.21 11.38
CA PRO A 121 4.75 -7.67 12.68
C PRO A 121 5.04 -8.62 13.85
N LYS A 122 5.61 -8.09 14.94
CA LYS A 122 5.96 -8.85 16.15
C LYS A 122 5.03 -8.49 17.30
N ILE A 123 4.59 -9.50 18.07
CA ILE A 123 3.74 -9.31 19.24
C ILE A 123 4.63 -8.96 20.45
N LEU A 124 4.34 -7.84 21.12
CA LEU A 124 5.06 -7.42 22.34
C LEU A 124 4.38 -7.93 23.62
N GLY A 125 3.07 -8.14 23.57
CA GLY A 125 2.27 -8.61 24.70
C GLY A 125 0.79 -8.27 24.52
N LYS A 126 -0.01 -8.52 25.55
CA LYS A 126 -1.42 -8.13 25.62
C LYS A 126 -1.55 -6.80 26.35
N HIS A 127 -2.49 -5.97 25.92
CA HIS A 127 -2.80 -4.72 26.59
C HIS A 127 -3.59 -5.00 27.88
N PRO A 128 -3.29 -4.35 29.02
CA PRO A 128 -3.89 -4.68 30.32
C PRO A 128 -5.40 -4.37 30.40
N ASP A 129 -5.88 -3.38 29.65
CA ASP A 129 -7.30 -2.96 29.74
C ASP A 129 -8.27 -3.85 28.94
N ASP A 130 -7.82 -4.48 27.86
CA ASP A 130 -8.70 -5.20 26.93
C ASP A 130 -8.14 -6.53 26.41
N ASP A 131 -7.00 -6.98 26.94
CA ASP A 131 -6.33 -8.26 26.62
C ASP A 131 -5.97 -8.47 25.14
N LEU A 132 -6.07 -7.43 24.31
CA LEU A 132 -5.78 -7.50 22.89
C LEU A 132 -4.28 -7.29 22.60
N PRO A 133 -3.75 -7.89 21.52
CA PRO A 133 -2.32 -7.85 21.25
C PRO A 133 -1.84 -6.44 20.91
N VAL A 134 -0.71 -6.07 21.51
CA VAL A 134 0.10 -4.92 21.15
C VAL A 134 1.20 -5.40 20.20
N LEU A 135 1.22 -4.83 19.00
CA LEU A 135 2.10 -5.23 17.91
C LEU A 135 3.12 -4.14 17.61
N ILE A 136 4.36 -4.51 17.33
CA ILE A 136 5.30 -3.64 16.62
C ILE A 136 5.29 -4.00 15.14
N THR A 137 5.13 -2.98 14.29
CA THR A 137 4.96 -3.12 12.84
C THR A 137 5.97 -2.25 12.10
N HIS A 138 6.46 -2.74 10.96
CA HIS A 138 7.37 -2.01 10.08
C HIS A 138 6.61 -1.52 8.85
N SER A 139 6.79 -0.26 8.47
CA SER A 139 6.07 0.37 7.36
C SER A 139 6.95 1.39 6.64
N LYS A 140 6.45 1.99 5.54
CA LYS A 140 7.15 3.07 4.85
C LYS A 140 7.49 4.27 5.74
N ALA A 141 6.69 4.53 6.76
CA ALA A 141 6.94 5.60 7.71
C ALA A 141 7.98 5.25 8.79
N GLY A 142 8.44 3.99 8.82
CA GLY A 142 9.29 3.41 9.86
C GLY A 142 8.51 2.48 10.80
N PHE A 143 9.13 2.16 11.92
CA PHE A 143 8.54 1.32 12.97
C PHE A 143 7.43 2.04 13.74
N SER A 144 6.36 1.31 14.03
CA SER A 144 5.23 1.82 14.81
C SER A 144 4.61 0.74 15.69
N ILE A 145 4.09 1.15 16.85
CA ILE A 145 3.29 0.30 17.72
C ILE A 145 1.84 0.43 17.29
N ARG A 146 1.19 -0.72 17.09
CA ARG A 146 -0.21 -0.84 16.73
C ARG A 146 -0.95 -1.58 17.84
N HIS A 147 -2.04 -1.00 18.28
CA HIS A 147 -3.01 -1.66 19.15
C HIS A 147 -4.43 -1.35 18.66
N ARG A 148 -5.14 -2.38 18.19
CA ARG A 148 -6.44 -2.24 17.50
C ARG A 148 -6.38 -1.23 16.34
N ARG A 149 -6.90 -0.02 16.61
CA ARG A 149 -7.05 1.11 15.68
C ARG A 149 -6.14 2.29 16.03
N THR A 150 -5.42 2.20 17.15
CA THR A 150 -4.38 3.15 17.55
C THR A 150 -3.05 2.76 16.90
N LEU A 151 -2.31 3.78 16.46
CA LEU A 151 -0.97 3.65 15.95
C LEU A 151 -0.10 4.75 16.56
N ALA A 152 0.95 4.35 17.25
CA ALA A 152 1.99 5.26 17.74
C ALA A 152 3.27 5.06 16.93
N SER A 153 3.77 6.12 16.30
CA SER A 153 5.05 6.07 15.60
C SER A 153 6.19 5.96 16.61
N LEU A 154 7.20 5.14 16.33
CA LEU A 154 8.44 5.19 17.09
C LEU A 154 9.30 6.37 16.62
N PRO A 155 10.04 7.03 17.53
CA PRO A 155 11.06 7.98 17.13
C PRO A 155 12.23 7.23 16.46
N LYS A 156 12.86 7.84 15.45
CA LYS A 156 13.98 7.26 14.69
C LYS A 156 15.20 6.92 15.55
N SER A 157 15.32 7.52 16.74
CA SER A 157 16.41 7.26 17.69
C SER A 157 16.21 6.00 18.53
N ALA A 158 15.02 5.39 18.53
CA ALA A 158 14.72 4.24 19.35
C ALA A 158 14.92 2.92 18.59
N ASP A 159 15.67 2.00 19.18
CA ASP A 159 15.87 0.66 18.63
C ASP A 159 14.57 -0.17 18.71
N PRO A 160 13.99 -0.62 17.59
CA PRO A 160 12.73 -1.37 17.59
C PRO A 160 12.84 -2.71 18.33
N LYS A 161 14.04 -3.32 18.37
CA LYS A 161 14.30 -4.60 19.03
C LYS A 161 14.24 -4.53 20.56
N LYS A 162 14.52 -3.35 21.14
CA LYS A 162 14.60 -3.15 22.60
C LYS A 162 13.31 -2.62 23.21
N ILE A 163 12.25 -2.47 22.41
CA ILE A 163 10.98 -1.93 22.88
C ILE A 163 10.24 -2.97 23.72
N THR A 164 9.99 -2.63 24.98
CA THR A 164 9.19 -3.42 25.92
C THR A 164 7.70 -3.07 25.83
N LEU A 165 6.84 -3.95 26.36
CA LEU A 165 5.40 -3.72 26.44
C LEU A 165 5.07 -2.41 27.17
N GLU A 166 5.70 -2.16 28.32
CA GLU A 166 5.49 -0.94 29.11
C GLU A 166 5.79 0.34 28.32
N ARG A 167 6.92 0.33 27.58
CA ARG A 167 7.28 1.46 26.72
C ARG A 167 6.29 1.64 25.58
N ALA A 168 5.79 0.53 25.03
CA ALA A 168 4.79 0.55 23.99
C ALA A 168 3.46 1.14 24.46
N LEU A 169 2.99 0.76 25.65
CA LEU A 169 1.80 1.33 26.28
C LEU A 169 1.94 2.83 26.53
N LYS A 170 3.12 3.29 26.98
CA LYS A 170 3.40 4.72 27.15
C LYS A 170 3.35 5.50 25.83
N LEU A 171 3.75 4.89 24.72
CA LEU A 171 3.67 5.52 23.40
C LEU A 171 2.24 5.56 22.87
N LEU A 172 1.44 4.53 23.18
CA LEU A 172 0.02 4.44 22.80
C LEU A 172 -0.89 5.43 23.53
N THR A 173 -0.49 5.91 24.71
CA THR A 173 -1.21 6.96 25.46
C THR A 173 -0.71 8.37 25.16
N GLY A 174 0.32 8.50 24.31
CA GLY A 174 0.93 9.79 23.96
C GLY A 174 0.09 10.65 23.01
N LYS A 175 0.52 11.90 22.82
CA LYS A 175 -0.16 12.87 21.93
C LYS A 175 -0.05 12.56 20.44
N ASN A 176 0.99 11.82 20.03
CA ASN A 176 1.30 11.54 18.62
C ASN A 176 0.62 10.26 18.09
N VAL A 177 -0.49 9.85 18.70
CA VAL A 177 -1.19 8.62 18.34
C VAL A 177 -2.18 8.91 17.23
N ARG A 178 -2.05 8.18 16.13
CA ARG A 178 -3.00 8.21 15.03
C ARG A 178 -4.07 7.16 15.23
N MET A 179 -5.33 7.54 15.05
CA MET A 179 -6.46 6.62 15.03
C MET A 179 -6.89 6.34 13.59
N PHE A 180 -7.03 5.07 13.23
CA PHE A 180 -7.50 4.68 11.91
C PHE A 180 -8.97 4.28 11.91
N GLY A 181 -9.65 4.54 10.80
CA GLY A 181 -11.06 4.19 10.56
C GLY A 181 -12.06 5.17 11.18
N ARG A 182 -13.36 4.94 10.92
CA ARG A 182 -14.46 5.75 11.46
C ARG A 182 -14.60 5.58 12.99
N PRO A 183 -14.48 6.63 13.82
CA PRO A 183 -14.66 6.49 15.26
C PRO A 183 -16.01 5.81 15.53
N LYS A 184 -16.07 4.86 16.48
CA LYS A 184 -17.37 4.32 16.89
C LYS A 184 -18.19 5.51 17.37
N GLY A 185 -19.37 5.73 16.75
CA GLY A 185 -20.30 6.74 17.22
C GLY A 185 -20.54 6.50 18.70
N LYS A 186 -20.54 7.57 19.51
CA LYS A 186 -20.89 7.47 20.93
C LYS A 186 -22.28 6.81 20.98
N THR A 187 -22.36 5.57 21.47
CA THR A 187 -23.64 5.01 21.91
C THR A 187 -24.13 5.97 22.98
N LYS A 188 -25.23 6.69 22.72
CA LYS A 188 -25.89 7.48 23.75
C LYS A 188 -26.16 6.49 24.89
N LYS A 189 -25.53 6.70 26.05
CA LYS A 189 -25.98 6.04 27.28
C LYS A 189 -27.47 6.36 27.39
N GLU A 190 -28.31 5.34 27.52
CA GLU A 190 -29.73 5.51 27.82
C GLU A 190 -29.84 6.54 28.95
N ALA A 191 -30.46 7.67 28.64
CA ALA A 191 -30.88 8.60 29.66
C ALA A 191 -31.97 7.88 30.47
N GLU A 192 -31.84 7.89 31.79
CA GLU A 192 -32.89 7.41 32.68
C GLU A 192 -34.23 8.03 32.27
N PRO A 193 -35.31 7.24 32.17
CA PRO A 193 -36.61 7.75 31.78
C PRO A 193 -37.07 8.78 32.83
N LEU A 194 -37.32 10.01 32.37
CA LEU A 194 -37.89 11.06 33.19
C LEU A 194 -39.32 10.65 33.55
N GLU A 195 -39.57 10.29 34.81
CA GLU A 195 -40.93 10.12 35.32
C GLU A 195 -41.63 11.48 35.33
N TRP A 196 -42.80 11.56 34.70
CA TRP A 196 -43.65 12.74 34.70
C TRP A 196 -44.78 12.49 35.71
N HIS A 197 -44.92 13.37 36.72
CA HIS A 197 -46.04 13.39 37.67
C HIS A 197 -47.18 14.28 37.16
#